data_AF-A0A2T5B3L3-F1
#
_entry.id   AF-A0A2T5B3L3-F1
#
_cell.length_a   1.000
_cell.length_b   1.000
_cell.length_c   1.000
_cell.angle_alpha   90.00
_cell.angle_beta   90.00
_cell.angle_gamma   90.00
#
_symmetry.space_group_name_H-M   'P 1'
#
loop_
_entity.id
_entity.type
_entity.pdbx_description
1 polymer ?
#
loop_
_entity_poly.entity_id
_entity_poly.type
_entity_poly.pdbx_seq_one_letter_code
_entity_poly.pdbx_strand_id
1 'polypeptide(L)'
;MLIDPAIPESRNLIFLVDGEHVVLTVEMGEQPMWLAPATLAALRQPGFLYTTLYRARRLHAETEDGVIKQAGLLADLRRHGRRAIFDLDVGGCTAEDMPYLTGAAVVIFNQVGFPGFAVDVVDVTGAGDTFGGTLTWCLAQGQPFVEALAFSVAAASRSVTIHGPRGGKASADDIRRWRDG
;
A
#
# COMPACT_ATOMS: atom_id res chain seq x y z
N MET A 1 -19.40 -0.53 21.88
CA MET A 1 -18.03 -0.77 21.36
C MET A 1 -17.10 0.15 22.13
N LEU A 2 -16.19 -0.40 22.92
CA LEU A 2 -15.20 0.38 23.69
C LEU A 2 -14.02 0.70 22.77
N ILE A 3 -13.60 1.97 22.76
CA ILE A 3 -12.44 2.46 22.00
C ILE A 3 -11.41 2.90 23.02
N ASP A 4 -10.20 2.36 22.94
CA ASP A 4 -9.04 2.78 23.73
C ASP A 4 -8.05 3.53 22.82
N PRO A 5 -7.87 4.85 23.00
CA PRO A 5 -6.99 5.65 22.17
C PRO A 5 -5.48 5.39 22.41
N ALA A 6 -5.10 4.53 23.36
CA ALA A 6 -3.71 4.19 23.64
C ALA A 6 -3.16 3.03 22.78
N ILE A 7 -3.99 2.40 21.94
CA ILE A 7 -3.61 1.18 21.19
C ILE A 7 -3.21 1.55 19.74
N PRO A 8 -1.92 1.49 19.35
CA PRO A 8 -1.45 2.06 18.08
C PRO A 8 -1.76 1.18 16.86
N GLU A 9 -1.98 -0.12 17.04
CA GLU A 9 -2.51 -1.05 16.03
C GLU A 9 -2.72 -2.41 16.71
N SER A 10 -3.94 -2.96 16.73
CA SER A 10 -4.19 -4.31 17.26
C SER A 10 -4.64 -5.25 16.15
N ARG A 11 -3.93 -6.38 15.97
CA ARG A 11 -4.59 -7.56 15.42
C ARG A 11 -5.32 -8.20 16.59
N ASN A 12 -6.64 -8.06 16.58
CA ASN A 12 -7.50 -8.71 17.54
C ASN A 12 -7.56 -10.20 17.20
N LEU A 13 -7.11 -11.06 18.11
CA LEU A 13 -7.52 -12.47 18.09
C LEU A 13 -8.86 -12.54 18.81
N ILE A 14 -9.90 -12.86 18.06
CA ILE A 14 -11.25 -12.98 18.59
C ILE A 14 -11.58 -14.45 18.75
N PHE A 15 -11.82 -14.87 19.98
CA PHE A 15 -12.28 -16.21 20.30
C PHE A 15 -13.72 -16.16 20.81
N LEU A 16 -14.52 -17.13 20.38
CA LEU A 16 -15.83 -17.41 20.95
C LEU A 16 -15.70 -18.72 21.73
N VAL A 17 -15.79 -18.66 23.06
CA VAL A 17 -15.65 -19.83 23.94
C VAL A 17 -16.80 -19.82 24.95
N ASP A 18 -17.56 -20.92 25.01
CA ASP A 18 -18.68 -21.13 25.95
C ASP A 18 -19.70 -19.97 26.04
N GLY A 19 -19.90 -19.23 24.94
CA GLY A 19 -20.82 -18.10 24.87
C GLY A 19 -20.20 -16.74 25.23
N GLU A 20 -18.91 -16.69 25.54
CA GLU A 20 -18.16 -15.46 25.78
C GLU A 20 -17.41 -14.98 24.53
N HIS A 21 -17.26 -13.66 24.43
CA HIS A 21 -16.47 -12.98 23.42
C HIS A 21 -15.13 -12.55 24.02
N VAL A 22 -14.06 -13.25 23.67
CA VAL A 22 -12.71 -12.95 24.16
C VAL A 22 -11.93 -12.25 23.04
N VAL A 23 -11.52 -11.01 23.30
CA VAL A 23 -10.70 -10.22 22.37
C VAL A 23 -9.30 -10.09 22.96
N LEU A 24 -8.31 -10.72 22.33
CA LEU A 24 -6.90 -10.52 22.67
C LEU A 24 -6.29 -9.50 21.72
N THR A 25 -5.79 -8.41 22.29
CA THR A 25 -4.94 -7.45 21.57
C THR A 25 -3.49 -7.86 21.76
N VAL A 26 -2.84 -8.28 20.67
CA VAL A 26 -1.44 -8.72 20.72
C VAL A 26 -0.51 -7.55 20.39
N GLU A 27 0.41 -7.24 21.31
CA GLU A 27 1.53 -6.34 21.04
C GLU A 27 2.57 -7.05 20.18
N MET A 28 2.79 -6.57 18.96
CA MET A 28 3.69 -7.20 18.00
C MET A 28 5.13 -6.65 18.04
N GLY A 29 5.41 -5.62 18.86
CA GLY A 29 6.67 -4.88 18.84
C GLY A 29 6.91 -4.13 17.50
N GLU A 30 8.12 -3.61 17.27
CA GLU A 30 8.42 -2.79 16.08
C GLU A 30 8.39 -3.56 14.74
N GLN A 31 8.52 -4.90 14.76
CA GLN A 31 8.59 -5.79 13.59
C GLN A 31 9.27 -5.18 12.35
N PRO A 32 10.58 -4.87 12.42
CA PRO A 32 11.29 -4.20 11.34
C PRO A 32 11.28 -5.05 10.06
N MET A 33 11.07 -4.37 8.94
CA MET A 33 11.20 -4.88 7.58
C MET A 33 12.50 -4.30 6.99
N TRP A 34 13.54 -5.13 7.02
CA TRP A 34 14.86 -4.78 6.50
C TRP A 34 14.91 -4.87 4.98
N LEU A 35 15.31 -3.78 4.34
CA LEU A 35 15.64 -3.77 2.92
C LEU A 35 17.02 -4.37 2.72
N ALA A 36 17.12 -5.39 1.88
CA ALA A 36 18.40 -5.89 1.40
C ALA A 36 19.17 -4.75 0.68
N PRO A 37 20.52 -4.73 0.72
CA PRO A 37 21.31 -3.69 0.07
C PRO A 37 20.99 -3.50 -1.41
N ALA A 38 20.77 -4.59 -2.16
CA ALA A 38 20.36 -4.53 -3.57
C ALA A 38 18.99 -3.85 -3.76
N THR A 39 18.04 -4.10 -2.85
CA THR A 39 16.72 -3.46 -2.87
C THR A 39 16.83 -1.98 -2.54
N LEU A 40 17.64 -1.60 -1.55
CA LEU A 40 17.89 -0.20 -1.23
C LEU A 40 18.51 0.53 -2.43
N ALA A 41 19.52 -0.07 -3.06
CA ALA A 41 20.17 0.50 -4.24
C ALA A 41 19.19 0.68 -5.41
N ALA A 42 18.30 -0.29 -5.65
CA ALA A 42 17.27 -0.19 -6.67
C ALA A 42 16.21 0.89 -6.35
N LEU A 43 15.87 1.07 -5.07
CA LEU A 43 14.93 2.10 -4.63
C LEU A 43 15.54 3.50 -4.65
N ARG A 44 16.86 3.63 -4.44
CA ARG A 44 17.66 4.87 -4.58
C ARG A 44 17.91 5.27 -6.04
N GLN A 45 16.87 5.16 -6.85
CA GLN A 45 16.83 5.60 -8.24
C GLN A 45 15.50 6.33 -8.48
N PRO A 46 15.43 7.27 -9.43
CA PRO A 46 14.20 7.95 -9.79
C PRO A 46 13.07 6.98 -10.12
N GLY A 47 11.85 7.28 -9.66
CA GLY A 47 10.67 6.46 -9.92
C GLY A 47 9.60 6.63 -8.86
N PHE A 48 8.63 5.73 -8.83
CA PHE A 48 7.56 5.74 -7.83
C PHE A 48 7.67 4.57 -6.85
N LEU A 49 7.21 4.78 -5.61
CA LEU A 49 7.06 3.74 -4.58
C LEU A 49 5.61 3.79 -4.09
N TYR A 50 4.83 2.76 -4.38
CA TYR A 50 3.52 2.57 -3.76
C TYR A 50 3.66 1.87 -2.42
N THR A 51 3.08 2.42 -1.36
CA THR A 51 3.13 1.82 -0.02
C THR A 51 1.96 2.30 0.85
N THR A 52 1.81 1.68 2.01
CA THR A 52 0.93 2.15 3.10
C THR A 52 1.76 2.73 4.25
N LEU A 53 1.13 3.49 5.15
CA LEU A 53 1.77 3.97 6.38
C LEU A 53 2.28 2.81 7.24
N TYR A 54 1.46 1.75 7.39
CA TYR A 54 1.84 0.55 8.13
C TYR A 54 3.15 -0.06 7.63
N ARG A 55 3.31 -0.22 6.30
CA ARG A 55 4.56 -0.73 5.72
C ARG A 55 5.72 0.24 5.88
N ALA A 56 5.47 1.53 5.68
CA ALA A 56 6.50 2.57 5.80
C ALA A 56 7.10 2.66 7.21
N ARG A 57 6.28 2.54 8.26
CA ARG A 57 6.70 2.52 9.67
C ARG A 57 7.59 1.34 10.04
N ARG A 58 7.64 0.30 9.19
CA ARG A 58 8.45 -0.89 9.43
C ARG A 58 9.74 -0.88 8.63
N LEU A 59 9.90 -0.02 7.64
CA LEU A 59 11.07 -0.03 6.75
C LEU A 59 12.36 0.35 7.50
N HIS A 60 13.39 -0.49 7.32
CA HIS A 60 14.74 -0.27 7.82
C HIS A 60 15.76 -0.60 6.72
N ALA A 61 16.90 0.07 6.72
CA ALA A 61 18.03 -0.30 5.87
C ALA A 61 19.36 0.03 6.56
N GLU A 62 20.33 -0.86 6.41
CA GLU A 62 21.71 -0.58 6.79
C GLU A 62 22.43 0.18 5.67
N THR A 63 23.21 1.18 6.06
CA THR A 63 24.06 1.97 5.17
C THR A 63 25.44 2.10 5.78
N GLU A 64 26.41 2.62 5.01
CA GLU A 64 27.76 2.90 5.51
C GLU A 64 27.76 3.85 6.72
N ASP A 65 26.80 4.79 6.76
CA ASP A 65 26.63 5.78 7.83
C ASP A 65 25.74 5.28 9.00
N GLY A 66 25.36 4.00 9.00
CA GLY A 66 24.49 3.38 9.99
C GLY A 66 23.08 3.07 9.48
N VAL A 67 22.15 2.86 10.40
CA VAL A 67 20.77 2.44 10.08
C VAL A 67 19.89 3.66 9.76
N ILE A 68 19.28 3.65 8.58
CA ILE A 68 18.17 4.55 8.24
C ILE A 68 16.85 3.78 8.36
N LYS A 69 15.83 4.41 8.92
CA LYS A 69 14.53 3.77 9.17
C LYS A 69 13.36 4.70 8.96
N GLN A 70 12.20 4.11 8.72
CA GLN A 70 10.90 4.79 8.77
C GLN A 70 10.85 6.05 7.87
N ALA A 71 10.33 7.17 8.39
CA ALA A 71 10.30 8.45 7.69
C ALA A 71 11.69 8.92 7.23
N GLY A 72 12.76 8.60 7.97
CA GLY A 72 14.13 8.91 7.59
C GLY A 72 14.56 8.20 6.31
N LEU A 73 14.22 6.91 6.18
CA LEU A 73 14.46 6.14 4.96
C LEU A 73 13.61 6.66 3.79
N LEU A 74 12.36 7.06 4.00
CA LEU A 74 11.56 7.69 2.94
C LEU A 74 12.16 9.03 2.48
N ALA A 75 12.66 9.83 3.41
CA ALA A 75 13.33 11.08 3.09
C ALA A 75 14.63 10.84 2.28
N ASP A 76 15.38 9.80 2.62
CA ASP A 76 16.54 9.34 1.83
C ASP A 76 16.13 8.94 0.40
N LEU A 77 15.16 8.05 0.26
CA LEU A 77 14.65 7.63 -1.06
C LEU A 77 14.18 8.84 -1.90
N ARG A 78 13.49 9.79 -1.27
CA ARG A 78 13.04 11.03 -1.92
C ARG A 78 14.20 11.88 -2.44
N ARG A 79 15.30 12.00 -1.70
CA ARG A 79 16.52 12.71 -2.16
C ARG A 79 17.11 12.07 -3.41
N HIS A 80 16.93 10.76 -3.58
CA HIS A 80 17.31 10.01 -4.79
C HIS A 80 16.24 10.01 -5.89
N GLY A 81 15.22 10.86 -5.80
CA GLY A 81 14.18 11.01 -6.82
C GLY A 81 13.07 9.94 -6.76
N ARG A 82 13.03 9.11 -5.70
CA ARG A 82 11.94 8.15 -5.49
C ARG A 82 10.73 8.86 -4.88
N ARG A 83 9.64 8.91 -5.62
CA ARG A 83 8.40 9.59 -5.25
C ARG A 83 7.43 8.60 -4.62
N ALA A 84 7.06 8.81 -3.36
CA ALA A 84 6.12 7.92 -2.66
C ALA A 84 4.66 8.21 -3.05
N ILE A 85 3.88 7.14 -3.17
CA ILE A 85 2.43 7.14 -3.28
C ILE A 85 1.92 6.40 -2.04
N PHE A 86 1.12 7.09 -1.23
CA PHE A 86 0.52 6.51 -0.05
C PHE A 86 -0.92 6.13 -0.30
N ASP A 87 -1.23 4.87 -0.05
CA ASP A 87 -2.59 4.40 0.13
C ASP A 87 -2.91 4.45 1.62
N LEU A 88 -3.78 5.40 1.98
CA LEU A 88 -4.32 5.54 3.32
C LEU A 88 -5.68 4.84 3.30
N ASP A 89 -5.78 3.83 4.17
CA ASP A 89 -7.01 3.10 4.43
C ASP A 89 -8.05 4.04 5.09
N VAL A 90 -9.00 3.51 5.85
CA VAL A 90 -9.99 4.29 6.61
C VAL A 90 -9.38 5.22 7.70
N GLY A 91 -8.06 5.23 7.87
CA GLY A 91 -7.35 6.07 8.85
C GLY A 91 -5.94 6.48 8.41
N GLY A 92 -5.42 7.54 9.04
CA GLY A 92 -4.12 8.11 8.77
C GLY A 92 -4.17 9.62 8.52
N CYS A 93 -3.02 10.22 8.22
CA CYS A 93 -2.83 11.66 8.07
C CYS A 93 -3.10 12.47 9.35
N THR A 94 -2.75 11.89 10.50
CA THR A 94 -2.66 12.63 11.75
C THR A 94 -1.36 13.45 11.78
N ALA A 95 -1.18 14.29 12.80
CA ALA A 95 0.08 15.02 13.01
C ALA A 95 1.29 14.08 13.13
N GLU A 96 1.10 12.87 13.69
CA GLU A 96 2.14 11.85 13.86
C GLU A 96 2.55 11.21 12.52
N ASP A 97 1.70 11.29 11.50
CA ASP A 97 1.94 10.69 10.18
C ASP A 97 2.69 11.63 9.23
N MET A 98 2.70 12.92 9.53
CA MET A 98 3.28 13.94 8.67
C MET A 98 4.75 13.69 8.29
N PRO A 99 5.63 13.16 9.17
CA PRO A 99 6.99 12.82 8.78
C PRO A 99 7.08 11.83 7.62
N TYR A 100 6.10 10.93 7.48
CA TYR A 100 6.05 9.92 6.41
C TYR A 100 5.43 10.49 5.13
N LEU A 101 4.38 11.30 5.26
CA LEU A 101 3.63 11.85 4.14
C LEU A 101 4.28 13.08 3.51
N THR A 102 5.22 13.72 4.22
CA THR A 102 5.94 14.89 3.72
C THR A 102 6.60 14.57 2.38
N GLY A 103 6.29 15.36 1.35
CA GLY A 103 6.85 15.19 0.00
C GLY A 103 6.37 13.94 -0.74
N ALA A 104 5.30 13.29 -0.27
CA ALA A 104 4.59 12.30 -1.06
C ALA A 104 4.09 12.91 -2.38
N ALA A 105 4.17 12.15 -3.46
CA ALA A 105 3.66 12.58 -4.76
C ALA A 105 2.15 12.43 -4.87
N VAL A 106 1.59 11.40 -4.22
CA VAL A 106 0.15 11.15 -4.16
C VAL A 106 -0.17 10.59 -2.77
N VAL A 107 -1.26 11.06 -2.18
CA VAL A 107 -1.87 10.47 -0.99
C VAL A 107 -3.31 10.15 -1.35
N ILE A 108 -3.68 8.88 -1.26
CA ILE A 108 -5.00 8.36 -1.57
C ILE A 108 -5.71 8.14 -0.24
N PHE A 109 -6.90 8.73 -0.08
CA PHE A 109 -7.77 8.49 1.07
C PHE A 109 -9.03 7.81 0.60
N ASN A 110 -9.32 6.64 1.15
CA ASN A 110 -10.49 5.90 0.75
C ASN A 110 -11.61 6.00 1.81
N GLN A 111 -12.23 7.17 1.93
CA GLN A 111 -13.35 7.34 2.88
C GLN A 111 -14.67 6.70 2.41
N VAL A 112 -14.87 6.54 1.09
CA VAL A 112 -16.17 6.11 0.52
C VAL A 112 -16.03 5.00 -0.54
N GLY A 113 -14.81 4.59 -0.90
CA GLY A 113 -14.59 3.75 -2.08
C GLY A 113 -14.55 4.58 -3.36
N PHE A 114 -13.61 4.32 -4.26
CA PHE A 114 -13.79 4.72 -5.65
C PHE A 114 -14.89 3.85 -6.28
N PRO A 115 -15.74 4.39 -7.18
CA PRO A 115 -16.68 3.56 -7.92
C PRO A 115 -15.89 2.52 -8.71
N GLY A 116 -15.93 1.28 -8.24
CA GLY A 116 -15.32 0.12 -8.89
C GLY A 116 -16.26 -0.49 -9.92
N PHE A 117 -15.72 -1.44 -10.70
CA PHE A 117 -16.53 -2.23 -11.61
C PHE A 117 -17.31 -3.29 -10.81
N ALA A 118 -18.60 -3.46 -11.13
CA ALA A 118 -19.38 -4.59 -10.60
C ALA A 118 -18.89 -5.87 -11.29
N VAL A 119 -18.29 -6.78 -10.51
CA VAL A 119 -17.65 -7.99 -11.01
C VAL A 119 -17.96 -9.18 -10.11
N ASP A 120 -17.98 -10.38 -10.69
CA ASP A 120 -18.07 -11.63 -9.93
C ASP A 120 -16.72 -11.92 -9.25
N VAL A 121 -16.66 -11.64 -7.94
CA VAL A 121 -15.43 -11.78 -7.16
C VAL A 121 -15.13 -13.26 -6.89
N VAL A 122 -13.93 -13.69 -7.27
CA VAL A 122 -13.40 -15.04 -7.07
C VAL A 122 -12.33 -15.05 -5.97
N ASP A 123 -11.39 -14.11 -5.99
CA ASP A 123 -10.28 -14.03 -5.03
C ASP A 123 -9.74 -12.59 -4.94
N VAL A 124 -9.77 -11.97 -3.76
CA VAL A 124 -9.29 -10.59 -3.56
C VAL A 124 -7.78 -10.49 -3.35
N THR A 125 -7.08 -11.62 -3.25
CA THR A 125 -5.65 -11.67 -2.96
C THR A 125 -4.86 -10.99 -4.08
N GLY A 126 -4.04 -9.99 -3.72
CA GLY A 126 -3.20 -9.26 -4.68
C GLY A 126 -3.90 -8.12 -5.42
N ALA A 127 -5.17 -7.79 -5.11
CA ALA A 127 -5.86 -6.66 -5.70
C ALA A 127 -5.14 -5.32 -5.44
N GLY A 128 -4.69 -5.09 -4.19
CA GLY A 128 -3.92 -3.90 -3.82
C GLY A 128 -2.55 -3.84 -4.49
N ASP A 129 -1.86 -4.98 -4.64
CA ASP A 129 -0.59 -5.05 -5.36
C ASP A 129 -0.79 -4.76 -6.87
N THR A 130 -1.89 -5.24 -7.45
CA THR A 130 -2.28 -4.97 -8.84
C THR A 130 -2.60 -3.48 -9.04
N PHE A 131 -3.37 -2.89 -8.13
CA PHE A 131 -3.68 -1.47 -8.15
C PHE A 131 -2.40 -0.62 -8.05
N GLY A 132 -1.60 -0.82 -7.01
CA GLY A 132 -0.38 -0.04 -6.78
C GLY A 132 0.66 -0.23 -7.88
N GLY A 133 0.83 -1.46 -8.37
CA GLY A 133 1.70 -1.77 -9.50
C GLY A 133 1.26 -1.07 -10.79
N THR A 134 -0.05 -1.10 -11.09
CA THR A 134 -0.60 -0.43 -12.27
C THR A 134 -0.46 1.10 -12.16
N LEU A 135 -0.71 1.67 -10.97
CA LEU A 135 -0.64 3.11 -10.75
C LEU A 135 0.79 3.63 -10.91
N THR A 136 1.76 2.95 -10.28
CA THR A 136 3.18 3.32 -10.40
C THR A 136 3.69 3.20 -11.83
N TRP A 137 3.24 2.18 -12.57
CA TRP A 137 3.56 2.03 -13.99
C TRP A 137 2.96 3.18 -14.83
N CYS A 138 1.67 3.48 -14.69
CA CYS A 138 1.01 4.56 -15.45
C CYS A 138 1.67 5.93 -15.20
N LEU A 139 1.95 6.24 -13.94
CA LEU A 139 2.60 7.51 -13.57
C LEU A 139 4.04 7.59 -14.08
N ALA A 140 4.78 6.48 -14.11
CA ALA A 140 6.11 6.43 -14.71
C ALA A 140 6.07 6.67 -16.24
N GLN A 141 4.96 6.36 -16.90
CA GLN A 141 4.73 6.67 -18.32
C GLN A 141 4.23 8.12 -18.56
N GLY A 142 4.08 8.94 -17.50
CA GLY A 142 3.60 10.31 -17.62
C GLY A 142 2.10 10.44 -17.89
N GLN A 143 1.31 9.38 -17.65
CA GLN A 143 -0.14 9.44 -17.82
C GLN A 143 -0.79 10.43 -16.83
N PRO A 144 -1.87 11.11 -17.23
CA PRO A 144 -2.66 11.94 -16.32
C PRO A 144 -3.13 11.13 -15.11
N PHE A 145 -3.05 11.73 -13.91
CA PHE A 145 -3.37 11.02 -12.67
C PHE A 145 -4.77 10.40 -12.67
N VAL A 146 -5.78 11.10 -13.16
CA VAL A 146 -7.16 10.62 -13.22
C VAL A 146 -7.29 9.37 -14.09
N GLU A 147 -6.61 9.35 -15.24
CA GLU A 147 -6.60 8.19 -16.14
C GLU A 147 -5.83 7.01 -15.55
N ALA A 148 -4.67 7.28 -14.95
CA ALA A 148 -3.84 6.30 -14.25
C ALA A 148 -4.61 5.66 -13.09
N LEU A 149 -5.39 6.44 -12.36
CA LEU A 149 -6.23 5.97 -11.27
C LEU A 149 -7.36 5.07 -11.78
N ALA A 150 -8.11 5.54 -12.79
CA ALA A 150 -9.19 4.75 -13.39
C ALA A 150 -8.69 3.42 -13.97
N PHE A 151 -7.51 3.43 -14.62
CA PHE A 151 -6.89 2.24 -15.16
C PHE A 151 -6.44 1.26 -14.06
N SER A 152 -5.91 1.78 -12.96
CA SER A 152 -5.53 0.97 -11.79
C SER A 152 -6.74 0.32 -11.11
N VAL A 153 -7.87 1.04 -11.02
CA VAL A 153 -9.14 0.47 -10.54
C VAL A 153 -9.60 -0.67 -11.46
N ALA A 154 -9.57 -0.48 -12.78
CA ALA A 154 -9.94 -1.51 -13.74
C ALA A 154 -9.03 -2.76 -13.62
N ALA A 155 -7.72 -2.57 -13.52
CA ALA A 155 -6.77 -3.66 -13.34
C ALA A 155 -7.04 -4.46 -12.05
N ALA A 156 -7.29 -3.76 -10.94
CA ALA A 156 -7.62 -4.41 -9.67
C ALA A 156 -8.97 -5.14 -9.73
N SER A 157 -10.03 -4.52 -10.27
CA SER A 157 -11.33 -5.15 -10.45
C SER A 157 -11.27 -6.39 -11.35
N ARG A 158 -10.46 -6.37 -12.41
CA ARG A 158 -10.20 -7.56 -13.24
C ARG A 158 -9.45 -8.64 -12.47
N SER A 159 -8.47 -8.26 -11.65
CA SER A 159 -7.63 -9.25 -10.95
C SER A 159 -8.44 -10.13 -10.01
N VAL A 160 -9.50 -9.57 -9.39
CA VAL A 160 -10.29 -10.32 -8.40
C VAL A 160 -11.24 -11.34 -9.00
N THR A 161 -11.44 -11.34 -10.32
CA THR A 161 -12.24 -12.35 -11.03
C THR A 161 -11.43 -13.61 -11.37
N ILE A 162 -10.16 -13.68 -10.97
CA ILE A 162 -9.22 -14.77 -11.28
C ILE A 162 -8.59 -15.25 -9.98
N HIS A 163 -8.50 -16.57 -9.79
CA HIS A 163 -7.94 -17.15 -8.57
C HIS A 163 -6.41 -16.95 -8.47
N GLY A 164 -5.94 -16.58 -7.28
CA GLY A 164 -4.53 -16.57 -6.88
C GLY A 164 -3.85 -15.19 -6.94
N PRO A 165 -2.85 -14.92 -6.05
CA PRO A 165 -2.22 -13.61 -5.84
C PRO A 165 -1.50 -13.02 -7.07
N ARG A 166 -1.18 -13.87 -8.06
CA ARG A 166 -0.55 -13.47 -9.33
C ARG A 166 -1.38 -13.89 -10.55
N GLY A 167 -2.54 -14.52 -10.33
CA GLY A 167 -3.42 -15.00 -11.39
C GLY A 167 -4.03 -13.85 -12.20
N GLY A 168 -4.26 -12.71 -11.56
CA GLY A 168 -4.78 -11.50 -12.18
C GLY A 168 -3.81 -10.70 -13.05
N LYS A 169 -2.53 -11.10 -13.18
CA LYS A 169 -1.55 -10.38 -14.02
C LYS A 169 -2.03 -10.29 -15.46
N ALA A 170 -1.92 -9.11 -16.04
CA ALA A 170 -2.42 -8.80 -17.37
C ALA A 170 -1.53 -7.80 -18.08
N SER A 171 -1.54 -7.83 -19.41
CA SER A 171 -0.95 -6.74 -20.20
C SER A 171 -1.81 -5.48 -20.11
N ALA A 172 -1.23 -4.32 -20.44
CA ALA A 172 -2.02 -3.08 -20.52
C ALA A 172 -3.16 -3.20 -21.54
N ASP A 173 -2.95 -3.93 -22.64
CA ASP A 173 -3.99 -4.13 -23.66
C ASP A 173 -5.11 -5.05 -23.19
N ASP A 174 -4.81 -6.09 -22.39
CA ASP A 174 -5.83 -6.92 -21.77
C ASP A 174 -6.70 -6.12 -20.80
N ILE A 175 -6.10 -5.25 -20.00
CA ILE A 175 -6.82 -4.39 -19.07
C ILE A 175 -7.71 -3.40 -19.83
N ARG A 176 -7.20 -2.77 -20.91
CA ARG A 176 -8.00 -1.88 -21.76
C ARG A 176 -9.20 -2.61 -22.37
N ARG A 177 -8.97 -3.78 -22.98
CA ARG A 177 -10.04 -4.60 -23.56
C ARG A 177 -11.11 -4.98 -22.54
N TRP A 178 -10.68 -5.33 -21.32
CA TRP A 178 -11.60 -5.69 -20.25
C TRP A 178 -12.38 -4.48 -19.72
N ARG A 179 -11.76 -3.32 -19.65
CA ARG A 179 -12.38 -2.09 -19.14
C ARG A 179 -13.43 -1.52 -20.10
N ASP A 180 -13.16 -1.64 -21.41
CA ASP A 180 -13.94 -0.97 -22.46
C ASP A 180 -15.02 -1.88 -23.10
N GLY A 181 -15.11 -3.15 -22.67
CA GLY A 181 -16.08 -4.15 -23.15
C GLY A 181 -17.19 -4.41 -22.15
#